data_AF-A0A8S3HQH1-F1
#
_entry.id   AF-A0A8S3HQH1-F1
#
_cell.length_a   1.000
_cell.length_b   1.000
_cell.length_c   1.000
_cell.angle_alpha   90.00
_cell.angle_beta   90.00
_cell.angle_gamma   90.00
#
_symmetry.space_group_name_H-M   'P 1'
#
loop_
_entity.id
_entity.type
_entity.pdbx_description
1 polymer ?
#
loop_
_entity_poly.entity_id
_entity_poly.type
_entity_poly.pdbx_seq_one_letter_code
_entity_poly.pdbx_strand_id
1 'polypeptide(L)'
;MKFVLLHYFQVIRKVDKNRVLLDSDEPVSQLHKCAFEFKNGPSSSSSIVYLCLTGERIVGIAGKPCPNERFRVDINDSACWTIISTDKAEYTWFEACGPVSHPITPVPVARHIVVDGGGTAATIELTGENFAPGLSVWFGETESPCTNYQSTQTIVADVPQFSSVMPNMPWIQRSISTPISLVRRDGVVYLTPLMFTYTPQPAPPRKNTPSPPAVLSVTSENIFCE
;
A
#
# COMPACT_ATOMS: atom_id res chain seq x y z
N MET A 1 -14.90 2.83 10.79
CA MET A 1 -14.42 3.09 12.16
C MET A 1 -12.87 3.12 12.12
N LYS A 2 -12.27 4.24 11.71
CA LYS A 2 -10.80 4.42 11.77
C LYS A 2 -10.45 4.41 13.26
N PHE A 3 -9.66 3.43 13.72
CA PHE A 3 -9.29 3.28 15.11
C PHE A 3 -8.53 4.52 15.60
N VAL A 4 -9.20 5.35 16.41
CA VAL A 4 -8.62 6.44 17.19
C VAL A 4 -7.82 5.86 18.38
N LEU A 5 -6.93 4.90 18.09
CA LEU A 5 -6.00 4.31 19.07
C LEU A 5 -4.61 4.95 18.99
N LEU A 6 -4.31 5.71 17.93
CA LEU A 6 -2.97 6.27 17.67
C LEU A 6 -2.58 7.44 18.59
N HIS A 7 -3.50 8.02 19.37
CA HIS A 7 -3.19 9.15 20.26
C HIS A 7 -2.85 8.75 21.70
N TYR A 8 -3.03 7.48 22.08
CA TYR A 8 -2.67 7.00 23.41
C TYR A 8 -1.59 5.91 23.28
N PHE A 9 -0.43 6.13 23.89
CA PHE A 9 0.56 5.07 24.01
C PHE A 9 -0.02 3.92 24.84
N GLN A 10 -0.09 2.73 24.23
CA GLN A 10 -0.53 1.51 24.90
C GLN A 10 0.62 0.52 25.06
N VAL A 11 0.57 -0.30 26.11
CA VAL A 11 1.45 -1.46 26.31
C VAL A 11 0.61 -2.72 26.13
N ILE A 12 1.01 -3.57 25.20
CA ILE A 12 0.42 -4.91 25.07
C ILE A 12 0.95 -5.80 26.20
N ARG A 13 0.04 -6.49 26.89
CA ARG A 13 0.37 -7.40 27.98
C ARG A 13 -0.22 -8.77 27.73
N LYS A 14 0.52 -9.82 28.08
CA LYS A 14 0.05 -11.21 28.02
C LYS A 14 -1.06 -11.42 29.05
N VAL A 15 -2.11 -12.15 28.66
CA VAL A 15 -3.22 -12.53 29.53
C VAL A 15 -3.31 -14.05 29.64
N ASP A 16 -3.36 -14.54 30.88
CA ASP A 16 -3.70 -15.93 31.19
C ASP A 16 -5.03 -15.94 31.98
N LYS A 17 -6.04 -16.63 31.43
CA LYS A 17 -7.44 -16.54 31.88
C LYS A 17 -7.94 -15.09 31.83
N ASN A 18 -8.06 -14.43 32.99
CA ASN A 18 -8.42 -13.01 33.14
C ASN A 18 -7.38 -12.25 33.96
N ARG A 19 -6.13 -12.71 33.93
CA ARG A 19 -5.01 -12.10 34.64
C ARG A 19 -3.96 -11.62 33.66
N VAL A 20 -3.60 -10.35 33.79
CA VAL A 20 -2.48 -9.75 33.09
C VAL A 20 -1.18 -10.18 33.76
N LEU A 21 -0.18 -10.57 32.97
CA LEU A 21 1.18 -10.86 33.41
C LEU A 21 2.07 -9.64 33.11
N LEU A 22 2.54 -8.95 34.16
CA LEU A 22 3.31 -7.70 34.04
C LEU A 22 4.79 -7.91 33.69
N ASP A 23 5.30 -9.11 33.94
CA ASP A 23 6.70 -9.55 33.82
C ASP A 23 6.94 -10.45 32.60
N SER A 24 5.97 -10.56 31.69
CA SER A 24 6.10 -11.38 30.49
C SER A 24 6.82 -10.60 29.38
N ASP A 25 7.95 -11.17 28.93
CA ASP A 25 8.75 -10.67 27.80
C ASP A 25 8.62 -11.55 26.55
N GLU A 26 7.61 -12.42 26.50
CA GLU A 26 7.39 -13.30 25.35
C GLU A 26 6.88 -12.53 24.13
N PRO A 27 7.31 -12.90 22.91
CA PRO A 27 6.77 -12.31 21.70
C PRO A 27 5.27 -12.61 21.55
N VAL A 28 4.53 -11.61 21.07
CA VAL A 28 3.09 -11.76 20.78
C VAL A 28 2.94 -12.65 19.55
N SER A 29 2.07 -13.66 19.64
CA SER A 29 1.79 -14.61 18.56
C SER A 29 0.32 -14.57 18.15
N GLN A 30 0.00 -15.16 17.00
CA GLN A 30 -1.36 -15.24 16.48
C GLN A 30 -2.32 -15.88 17.48
N LEU A 31 -3.52 -15.31 17.61
CA LEU A 31 -4.60 -15.76 18.47
C LEU A 31 -4.28 -15.74 19.97
N HIS A 32 -3.17 -15.11 20.39
CA HIS A 32 -2.90 -14.89 21.80
C HIS A 32 -3.97 -14.00 22.44
N LYS A 33 -4.26 -14.29 23.71
CA LYS A 33 -5.02 -13.40 24.58
C LYS A 33 -4.09 -12.33 25.15
N CYS A 34 -4.47 -11.06 25.00
CA CYS A 34 -3.73 -9.92 25.49
C CYS A 34 -4.65 -8.85 26.07
N ALA A 35 -4.05 -7.91 26.80
CA ALA A 35 -4.70 -6.68 27.25
C ALA A 35 -3.88 -5.48 26.80
N PHE A 36 -4.55 -4.35 26.58
CA PHE A 36 -3.89 -3.08 26.21
C PHE A 36 -3.94 -2.12 27.39
N GLU A 37 -2.80 -1.91 28.03
CA GLU A 37 -2.62 -0.97 29.14
C GLU A 37 -2.39 0.45 28.61
N PHE A 38 -3.06 1.47 29.17
CA PHE A 38 -2.79 2.86 28.84
C PHE A 38 -1.57 3.39 29.62
N LYS A 39 -0.51 3.87 28.93
CA LYS A 39 0.71 4.39 29.59
C LYS A 39 0.49 5.66 30.42
N ASN A 40 -0.47 6.50 30.01
CA ASN A 40 -0.75 7.79 30.62
C ASN A 40 -2.12 7.76 31.32
N GLY A 41 -2.27 6.89 32.32
CA GLY A 41 -3.40 7.01 33.24
C GLY A 41 -3.46 8.40 33.88
N PRO A 42 -4.64 8.87 34.33
CA PRO A 42 -4.72 10.15 35.03
C PRO A 42 -3.71 10.15 36.18
N SER A 43 -2.86 11.18 36.20
CA SER A 43 -1.69 11.37 37.07
C SER A 43 -1.99 11.38 38.58
N SER A 44 -3.23 11.14 38.96
CA SER A 44 -3.75 11.11 40.32
C SER A 44 -4.09 9.71 40.85
N SER A 45 -4.00 8.64 40.04
CA SER A 45 -4.31 7.27 40.48
C SER A 45 -3.18 6.29 40.20
N SER A 46 -2.72 5.58 41.22
CA SER A 46 -1.78 4.45 41.16
C SER A 46 -2.36 3.19 40.48
N SER A 47 -3.48 3.33 39.76
CA SER A 47 -4.23 2.22 39.16
C SER A 47 -3.88 2.06 37.69
N ILE A 48 -3.54 0.84 37.29
CA ILE A 48 -3.28 0.48 35.90
C ILE A 48 -4.62 0.36 35.16
N VAL A 49 -4.77 1.09 34.05
CA VAL A 49 -6.02 1.15 33.27
C VAL A 49 -5.86 0.40 31.96
N TYR A 50 -6.86 -0.41 31.61
CA TYR A 50 -6.87 -1.25 30.41
C TYR A 50 -8.00 -0.87 29.46
N LEU A 51 -7.75 -1.06 28.16
CA LEU A 51 -8.75 -0.93 27.09
C LEU A 51 -9.81 -2.02 27.23
N CYS A 52 -11.07 -1.61 27.38
CA CYS A 52 -12.20 -2.49 27.62
C CYS A 52 -13.35 -2.19 26.66
N LEU A 53 -14.11 -3.22 26.28
CA LEU A 53 -15.37 -3.09 25.54
C LEU A 53 -16.57 -3.15 26.49
N THR A 54 -17.31 -2.06 26.64
CA THR A 54 -18.53 -2.00 27.45
C THR A 54 -19.72 -1.69 26.55
N GLY A 55 -20.53 -2.71 26.24
CA GLY A 55 -21.53 -2.62 25.17
C GLY A 55 -20.83 -2.36 23.84
N GLU A 56 -21.24 -1.32 23.12
CA GLU A 56 -20.63 -0.88 21.85
C GLU A 56 -19.52 0.18 22.04
N ARG A 57 -19.12 0.46 23.28
CA ARG A 57 -18.18 1.54 23.60
C ARG A 57 -16.85 0.99 24.07
N ILE A 58 -15.77 1.59 23.55
CA ILE A 58 -14.42 1.38 24.05
C ILE A 58 -14.16 2.36 25.20
N VAL A 59 -13.80 1.84 26.36
CA VAL A 59 -13.58 2.60 27.60
C VAL A 59 -12.28 2.14 28.29
N GLY A 60 -11.75 2.97 29.19
CA GLY A 60 -10.67 2.58 30.10
C GLY A 60 -11.24 2.11 31.44
N ILE A 61 -10.87 0.91 31.89
CA ILE A 61 -11.26 0.40 33.21
C ILE A 61 -10.00 0.00 33.98
N ALA A 62 -9.95 0.37 35.27
CA ALA A 62 -8.85 0.01 36.15
C ALA A 62 -8.83 -1.51 36.42
N GLY A 63 -7.66 -2.12 36.28
CA GLY A 63 -7.43 -3.48 36.75
C GLY A 63 -7.30 -3.54 38.27
N LYS A 64 -7.49 -4.72 38.84
CA LYS A 64 -7.36 -4.98 40.28
C LYS A 64 -6.04 -5.69 40.57
N PRO A 65 -5.07 -5.05 41.25
CA PRO A 65 -3.83 -5.72 41.63
C PRO A 65 -4.09 -6.94 42.52
N CYS A 66 -3.36 -8.03 42.28
CA CYS A 66 -3.46 -9.24 43.09
C CYS A 66 -2.65 -9.10 44.40
N PRO A 67 -3.25 -9.20 45.61
CA PRO A 67 -2.54 -8.95 46.88
C PRO A 67 -1.30 -9.84 47.11
N ASN A 68 -1.34 -11.08 46.62
CA ASN A 68 -0.28 -12.08 46.83
C ASN A 68 0.60 -12.29 45.58
N GLU A 69 0.31 -11.62 44.47
CA GLU A 69 0.98 -11.84 43.18
C GLU A 69 1.36 -10.48 42.57
N ARG A 70 2.55 -9.96 42.91
CA ARG A 70 2.98 -8.59 42.56
C ARG A 70 3.01 -8.30 41.05
N PHE A 71 3.19 -9.32 40.22
CA PHE A 71 3.26 -9.20 38.76
C PHE A 71 1.96 -9.57 38.06
N ARG A 72 0.84 -9.68 38.81
CA ARG A 72 -0.46 -10.05 38.26
C ARG A 72 -1.53 -9.04 38.61
N VAL A 73 -2.39 -8.77 37.63
CA VAL A 73 -3.53 -7.87 37.75
C VAL A 73 -4.76 -8.59 37.23
N ASP A 74 -5.79 -8.74 38.05
CA ASP A 74 -7.10 -9.23 37.64
C ASP A 74 -7.77 -8.15 36.78
N ILE A 75 -8.27 -8.52 35.60
CA ILE A 75 -8.99 -7.65 34.67
C ILE A 75 -10.38 -8.19 34.37
N ASN A 76 -11.26 -7.33 33.86
CA ASN A 76 -12.56 -7.76 33.35
C ASN A 76 -12.36 -8.56 32.06
N ASP A 77 -13.20 -9.57 31.82
CA ASP A 77 -13.27 -10.34 30.56
C ASP A 77 -13.36 -9.42 29.33
N SER A 78 -14.03 -8.26 29.46
CA SER A 78 -14.13 -7.25 28.41
C SER A 78 -12.83 -6.54 28.06
N ALA A 79 -11.77 -6.74 28.85
CA ALA A 79 -10.42 -6.24 28.64
C ALA A 79 -9.49 -7.29 28.02
N CYS A 80 -9.98 -8.52 27.85
CA CYS A 80 -9.26 -9.62 27.23
C CYS A 80 -9.52 -9.62 25.72
N TRP A 81 -8.49 -9.31 24.94
CA TRP A 81 -8.54 -9.25 23.48
C TRP A 81 -7.81 -10.43 22.87
N THR A 82 -8.32 -10.95 21.76
CA THR A 82 -7.57 -11.89 20.92
C THR A 82 -6.96 -11.12 19.76
N ILE A 83 -5.64 -11.19 19.62
CA ILE A 83 -4.92 -10.52 18.53
C ILE A 83 -4.70 -11.48 17.37
N ILE A 84 -4.92 -10.99 16.15
CA ILE A 84 -4.69 -11.72 14.91
C ILE A 84 -4.15 -10.75 13.86
N SER A 85 -3.19 -11.20 13.06
CA SER A 85 -2.77 -10.47 11.86
C SER A 85 -3.86 -10.59 10.81
N THR A 86 -4.16 -9.47 10.17
CA THR A 86 -5.09 -9.41 9.04
C THR A 86 -4.34 -9.03 7.78
N ASP A 87 -4.78 -9.56 6.65
CA ASP A 87 -4.32 -9.16 5.33
C ASP A 87 -5.49 -8.63 4.49
N LYS A 88 -5.21 -7.86 3.44
CA LYS A 88 -6.21 -7.25 2.56
C LYS A 88 -5.77 -7.39 1.10
N ALA A 89 -6.64 -8.00 0.28
CA ALA A 89 -6.58 -7.89 -1.17
C ALA A 89 -7.63 -6.88 -1.66
N GLU A 90 -7.22 -6.00 -2.58
CA GLU A 90 -8.10 -5.02 -3.19
C GLU A 90 -7.93 -5.08 -4.71
N TYR A 91 -9.05 -4.98 -5.43
CA TYR A 91 -9.10 -5.09 -6.88
C TYR A 91 -9.98 -3.97 -7.44
N THR A 92 -9.48 -3.27 -8.45
CA THR A 92 -10.16 -2.13 -9.08
C THR A 92 -10.19 -2.32 -10.59
N TRP A 93 -11.33 -2.05 -11.21
CA TRP A 93 -11.49 -2.10 -12.67
C TRP A 93 -12.53 -1.09 -13.16
N PHE A 94 -12.48 -0.80 -14.47
CA PHE A 94 -13.45 0.04 -15.17
C PHE A 94 -13.69 -0.43 -16.60
N GLU A 95 -14.94 -0.56 -17.03
CA GLU A 95 -15.33 -0.97 -18.38
C GLU A 95 -15.45 0.26 -19.31
N ALA A 96 -14.32 0.73 -19.85
CA ALA A 96 -14.27 2.00 -20.58
C ALA A 96 -15.04 2.00 -21.91
N CYS A 97 -15.21 0.82 -22.53
CA CYS A 97 -15.88 0.65 -23.81
C CYS A 97 -17.31 0.09 -23.67
N GLY A 98 -17.91 0.17 -22.48
CA GLY A 98 -19.19 -0.43 -22.17
C GLY A 98 -19.07 -1.90 -21.73
N PRO A 99 -20.20 -2.60 -21.51
CA PRO A 99 -20.22 -3.92 -20.91
C PRO A 99 -19.42 -4.95 -21.71
N VAL A 100 -18.58 -5.73 -21.04
CA VAL A 100 -17.79 -6.80 -21.66
C VAL A 100 -18.45 -8.17 -21.54
N SER A 101 -18.19 -9.05 -22.52
CA SER A 101 -18.78 -10.39 -22.57
C SER A 101 -18.02 -11.45 -21.75
N HIS A 102 -16.79 -11.15 -21.34
CA HIS A 102 -15.93 -12.06 -20.58
C HIS A 102 -15.78 -11.59 -19.13
N PRO A 103 -15.63 -12.51 -18.15
CA PRO A 103 -15.39 -12.12 -16.77
C PRO A 103 -14.22 -11.14 -16.62
N ILE A 104 -14.35 -10.20 -15.68
CA ILE A 104 -13.29 -9.22 -15.37
C ILE A 104 -12.04 -9.91 -14.78
N THR A 105 -12.24 -11.04 -14.12
CA THR A 105 -11.19 -11.82 -13.47
C THR A 105 -10.42 -12.71 -14.45
N PRO A 106 -9.16 -13.06 -14.13
CA PRO A 106 -8.40 -12.62 -12.96
C PRO A 106 -7.93 -11.16 -13.10
N VAL A 107 -8.01 -10.38 -12.02
CA VAL A 107 -7.60 -8.97 -12.03
C VAL A 107 -6.08 -8.91 -11.92
N PRO A 108 -5.38 -8.29 -12.90
CA PRO A 108 -3.94 -8.12 -12.84
C PRO A 108 -3.54 -7.12 -11.75
N VAL A 109 -2.52 -7.45 -10.98
CA VAL A 109 -2.00 -6.60 -9.90
C VAL A 109 -0.53 -6.30 -10.19
N ALA A 110 -0.22 -5.06 -10.57
CA ALA A 110 1.16 -4.61 -10.70
C ALA A 110 1.65 -4.06 -9.35
N ARG A 111 2.77 -4.60 -8.85
CA ARG A 111 3.35 -4.26 -7.54
C ARG A 111 4.62 -3.43 -7.67
N HIS A 112 5.45 -3.73 -8.65
CA HIS A 112 6.70 -3.01 -8.88
C HIS A 112 6.89 -2.68 -10.35
N ILE A 113 7.69 -1.65 -10.58
CA ILE A 113 8.07 -1.15 -11.89
C ILE A 113 9.56 -0.82 -11.84
N VAL A 114 10.31 -1.39 -12.77
CA VAL A 114 11.73 -1.12 -12.99
C VAL A 114 11.87 -0.47 -14.35
N VAL A 115 12.70 0.55 -14.47
CA VAL A 115 13.01 1.17 -15.77
C VAL A 115 14.35 0.65 -16.22
N ASP A 116 14.41 0.19 -17.46
CA ASP A 116 15.65 -0.19 -18.11
C ASP A 116 15.93 0.69 -19.33
N GLY A 117 17.21 0.95 -19.56
CA GLY A 117 17.70 1.83 -20.62
C GLY A 117 17.42 3.32 -20.38
N GLY A 118 17.38 4.08 -21.46
CA GLY A 118 17.12 5.51 -21.44
C GLY A 118 16.78 6.08 -22.81
N GLY A 119 16.09 7.22 -22.83
CA GLY A 119 15.82 7.98 -24.05
C GLY A 119 14.79 7.29 -24.92
N THR A 120 15.06 7.15 -26.22
CA THR A 120 14.10 6.59 -27.19
C THR A 120 13.95 5.08 -27.14
N ALA A 121 14.80 4.38 -26.37
CA ALA A 121 14.79 2.93 -26.24
C ALA A 121 14.58 2.50 -24.77
N ALA A 122 14.00 3.37 -23.96
CA ALA A 122 13.68 3.03 -22.58
C ALA A 122 12.49 2.07 -22.52
N THR A 123 12.57 1.11 -21.61
CA THR A 123 11.51 0.16 -21.32
C THR A 123 11.19 0.16 -19.84
N ILE A 124 10.01 -0.33 -19.49
CA ILE A 124 9.63 -0.65 -18.12
C ILE A 124 9.35 -2.13 -17.99
N GLU A 125 9.80 -2.71 -16.89
CA GLU A 125 9.42 -4.04 -16.46
C GLU A 125 8.45 -3.92 -15.29
N LEU A 126 7.22 -4.35 -15.49
CA LEU A 126 6.21 -4.48 -14.45
C LEU A 126 6.27 -5.89 -13.85
N THR A 127 6.38 -5.98 -12.52
CA THR A 127 6.25 -7.25 -11.80
C THR A 127 5.03 -7.27 -10.89
N GLY A 128 4.37 -8.42 -10.81
CA GLY A 128 3.06 -8.53 -10.21
C GLY A 128 2.45 -9.91 -10.28
N GLU A 129 1.12 -9.96 -10.36
CA GLU A 129 0.31 -11.18 -10.39
C GLU A 129 -0.78 -11.09 -11.46
N ASN A 130 -1.23 -12.25 -11.92
CA ASN A 130 -2.37 -12.42 -12.84
C ASN A 130 -2.24 -11.67 -14.17
N PHE A 131 -1.02 -11.43 -14.65
CA PHE A 131 -0.84 -10.91 -16.00
C PHE A 131 -1.26 -11.96 -17.03
N ALA A 132 -1.78 -11.48 -18.16
CA ALA A 132 -2.25 -12.32 -19.24
C ALA A 132 -1.88 -11.72 -20.60
N PRO A 133 -1.74 -12.55 -21.66
CA PRO A 133 -1.62 -12.06 -23.02
C PRO A 133 -2.82 -11.17 -23.38
N GLY A 134 -2.56 -10.03 -24.02
CA GLY A 134 -3.61 -9.07 -24.40
C GLY A 134 -3.93 -8.00 -23.36
N LEU A 135 -3.07 -7.85 -22.35
CA LEU A 135 -2.95 -6.61 -21.61
C LEU A 135 -1.99 -5.67 -22.35
N SER A 136 -2.36 -4.40 -22.47
CA SER A 136 -1.51 -3.29 -22.88
C SER A 136 -1.17 -2.42 -21.67
N VAL A 137 0.06 -1.92 -21.59
CA VAL A 137 0.47 -0.95 -20.58
C VAL A 137 0.18 0.47 -21.08
N TRP A 138 -0.43 1.29 -20.23
CA TRP A 138 -0.78 2.68 -20.53
C TRP A 138 -0.10 3.64 -19.56
N PHE A 139 0.40 4.75 -20.11
CA PHE A 139 1.03 5.87 -19.40
C PHE A 139 0.08 7.06 -19.44
N GLY A 140 -0.74 7.20 -18.39
CA GLY A 140 -1.88 8.10 -18.41
C GLY A 140 -2.85 7.71 -19.53
N GLU A 141 -3.04 8.62 -20.48
CA GLU A 141 -3.91 8.42 -21.65
C GLU A 141 -3.17 7.87 -22.87
N THR A 142 -1.86 7.59 -22.76
CA THR A 142 -1.03 7.13 -23.88
C THR A 142 -0.73 5.64 -23.77
N GLU A 143 -1.17 4.85 -24.74
CA GLU A 143 -0.78 3.43 -24.84
C GLU A 143 0.73 3.30 -25.09
N SER A 144 1.36 2.31 -24.46
CA SER A 144 2.74 1.94 -24.75
C SER A 144 2.89 1.48 -26.22
N PRO A 145 3.95 1.91 -26.93
CA PRO A 145 4.20 1.46 -28.31
C PRO A 145 4.29 -0.06 -28.46
N CYS A 146 4.77 -0.75 -27.42
CA CYS A 146 4.90 -2.20 -27.42
C CYS A 146 4.74 -2.73 -26.00
N THR A 147 3.81 -3.66 -25.80
CA THR A 147 3.65 -4.40 -24.53
C THR A 147 3.91 -5.88 -24.77
N ASN A 148 4.97 -6.40 -24.14
CA ASN A 148 5.40 -7.78 -24.23
C ASN A 148 5.05 -8.53 -22.94
N TYR A 149 4.07 -9.42 -23.04
CA TYR A 149 3.79 -10.38 -21.99
C TYR A 149 4.90 -11.44 -21.92
N GLN A 150 5.53 -11.59 -20.75
CA GLN A 150 6.55 -12.61 -20.53
C GLN A 150 6.02 -13.78 -19.69
N SER A 151 5.30 -13.47 -18.60
CA SER A 151 4.74 -14.47 -17.69
C SER A 151 3.54 -13.90 -16.94
N THR A 152 2.86 -14.73 -16.14
CA THR A 152 1.76 -14.28 -15.26
C THR A 152 2.22 -13.31 -14.18
N GLN A 153 3.52 -13.07 -14.06
CA GLN A 153 4.14 -12.18 -13.08
C GLN A 153 4.96 -11.05 -13.70
N THR A 154 5.21 -11.07 -15.02
CA THR A 154 6.08 -10.09 -15.68
C THR A 154 5.53 -9.61 -17.03
N ILE A 155 5.46 -8.29 -17.20
CA ILE A 155 5.19 -7.60 -18.47
C ILE A 155 6.31 -6.58 -18.70
N VAL A 156 6.82 -6.50 -19.92
CA VAL A 156 7.77 -5.46 -20.34
C VAL A 156 7.09 -4.56 -21.36
N ALA A 157 7.21 -3.25 -21.20
CA ALA A 157 6.59 -2.28 -22.10
C ALA A 157 7.56 -1.16 -22.50
N ASP A 158 7.50 -0.72 -23.75
CA ASP A 158 8.28 0.41 -24.23
C ASP A 158 7.73 1.71 -23.63
N VAL A 159 8.63 2.63 -23.24
CA VAL A 159 8.23 3.95 -22.73
C VAL A 159 7.82 4.83 -23.92
N PRO A 160 6.59 5.38 -23.94
CA PRO A 160 6.19 6.35 -24.96
C PRO A 160 7.09 7.58 -24.95
N GLN A 161 7.33 8.14 -26.13
CA GLN A 161 8.02 9.42 -26.24
C GLN A 161 7.22 10.51 -25.52
N PHE A 162 7.93 11.42 -24.85
CA PHE A 162 7.30 12.50 -24.08
C PHE A 162 6.34 13.35 -24.92
N SER A 163 6.66 13.59 -26.19
CA SER A 163 5.80 14.33 -27.14
C SER A 163 4.46 13.64 -27.41
N SER A 164 4.37 12.32 -27.25
CA SER A 164 3.11 11.58 -27.40
C SER A 164 2.23 11.74 -26.15
N VAL A 165 2.86 11.80 -24.98
CA VAL A 165 2.20 11.99 -23.68
C VAL A 165 1.74 13.44 -23.49
N MET A 166 2.56 14.40 -23.91
CA MET A 166 2.28 15.82 -23.78
C MET A 166 2.54 16.55 -25.12
N PRO A 167 1.61 16.47 -26.09
CA PRO A 167 1.80 17.06 -27.42
C PRO A 167 2.04 18.57 -27.40
N ASN A 168 1.45 19.27 -26.43
CA ASN A 168 1.55 20.73 -26.28
C ASN A 168 2.86 21.18 -25.61
N MET A 169 3.72 20.25 -25.19
CA MET A 169 4.99 20.54 -24.52
C MET A 169 6.12 19.77 -25.24
N PRO A 170 6.82 20.39 -26.19
CA PRO A 170 7.83 19.68 -26.98
C PRO A 170 9.08 19.26 -26.20
N TRP A 171 9.34 19.85 -25.01
CA TRP A 171 10.45 19.46 -24.15
C TRP A 171 10.04 19.48 -22.66
N ILE A 172 10.70 18.63 -21.87
CA ILE A 172 10.48 18.51 -20.43
C ILE A 172 11.23 19.65 -19.73
N GLN A 173 10.50 20.53 -19.03
CA GLN A 173 11.11 21.60 -18.21
C GLN A 173 11.11 21.26 -16.70
N ARG A 174 10.21 20.39 -16.28
CA ARG A 174 10.03 19.91 -14.91
C ARG A 174 9.64 18.44 -14.96
N SER A 175 9.87 17.71 -13.87
CA SER A 175 9.43 16.32 -13.80
C SER A 175 7.91 16.22 -13.97
N ILE A 176 7.44 15.29 -14.79
CA ILE A 176 6.02 15.04 -15.04
C ILE A 176 5.76 13.56 -14.79
N SER A 177 4.81 13.27 -13.91
CA SER A 177 4.41 11.91 -13.56
C SER A 177 3.11 11.53 -14.23
N THR A 178 3.05 10.32 -14.78
CA THR A 178 1.84 9.72 -15.38
C THR A 178 1.48 8.43 -14.65
N PRO A 179 0.20 8.17 -14.39
CA PRO A 179 -0.23 6.89 -13.81
C PRO A 179 -0.01 5.75 -14.79
N ILE A 180 0.34 4.59 -14.26
CA ILE A 180 0.42 3.35 -15.02
C ILE A 180 -0.89 2.58 -14.87
N SER A 181 -1.46 2.15 -15.99
CA SER A 181 -2.65 1.30 -16.03
C SER A 181 -2.42 0.09 -16.93
N LEU A 182 -3.12 -1.00 -16.65
CA LEU A 182 -3.18 -2.17 -17.51
C LEU A 182 -4.54 -2.19 -18.19
N VAL A 183 -4.57 -2.27 -19.52
CA VAL A 183 -5.81 -2.26 -20.30
C VAL A 183 -5.94 -3.55 -21.07
N ARG A 184 -7.07 -4.23 -20.90
CA ARG A 184 -7.39 -5.46 -21.63
C ARG A 184 -7.92 -5.12 -23.03
N ARG A 185 -7.71 -6.02 -23.99
CA ARG A 185 -8.16 -5.87 -25.39
C ARG A 185 -9.65 -5.50 -25.58
N ASP A 186 -10.51 -5.84 -24.63
CA ASP A 186 -11.95 -5.55 -24.66
C ASP A 186 -12.32 -4.24 -23.94
N GLY A 187 -11.34 -3.43 -23.53
CA GLY A 187 -11.55 -2.09 -22.96
C GLY A 187 -11.68 -2.06 -21.43
N VAL A 188 -11.41 -3.17 -20.73
CA VAL A 188 -11.33 -3.16 -19.27
C VAL A 188 -10.03 -2.52 -18.83
N VAL A 189 -10.13 -1.48 -18.00
CA VAL A 189 -9.00 -0.75 -17.41
C VAL A 189 -8.80 -1.23 -15.99
N TYR A 190 -7.57 -1.66 -15.66
CA TYR A 190 -7.13 -1.99 -14.31
C TYR A 190 -6.15 -0.92 -13.83
N LEU A 191 -6.55 -0.18 -12.79
CA LEU A 191 -5.72 0.86 -12.20
C LEU A 191 -4.62 0.24 -11.34
N THR A 192 -3.42 0.80 -11.43
CA THR A 192 -2.29 0.42 -10.58
C THR A 192 -1.89 1.59 -9.68
N PRO A 193 -1.25 1.35 -8.53
CA PRO A 193 -0.71 2.42 -7.68
C PRO A 193 0.64 2.94 -8.20
N LEU A 194 1.03 2.59 -9.43
CA LEU A 194 2.36 2.89 -9.96
C LEU A 194 2.33 4.16 -10.79
N MET A 195 3.34 5.01 -10.61
CA MET A 195 3.57 6.22 -11.39
C MET A 195 4.88 6.11 -12.14
N PHE A 196 4.89 6.63 -13.35
CA PHE A 196 6.09 6.79 -14.16
C PHE A 196 6.43 8.27 -14.30
N THR A 197 7.69 8.65 -14.06
CA THR A 197 8.11 10.06 -14.09
C THR A 197 9.10 10.33 -15.22
N TYR A 198 8.70 11.23 -16.11
CA TYR A 198 9.56 11.86 -17.10
C TYR A 198 10.34 12.99 -16.44
N THR A 199 11.67 12.92 -16.37
CA THR A 199 12.49 14.00 -15.78
C THR A 199 13.28 14.80 -16.84
N PRO A 200 13.45 16.13 -16.65
CA PRO A 200 14.23 16.95 -17.55
C PRO A 200 15.71 16.56 -17.49
N GLN A 201 16.41 16.65 -18.63
CA GLN A 201 17.85 16.46 -18.62
C GLN A 201 18.56 17.56 -17.84
N PRO A 202 19.65 17.24 -17.11
CA PRO A 202 20.42 18.23 -16.34
C PRO A 202 21.09 19.36 -17.15
N ALA A 203 21.10 19.33 -18.49
CA ALA A 203 21.74 20.36 -19.31
C ALA A 203 21.00 20.61 -20.65
N PRO A 204 20.96 21.86 -21.16
CA PRO A 204 20.46 22.14 -22.50
C PRO A 204 21.37 21.49 -23.56
N PRO A 205 20.82 20.95 -24.66
CA PRO A 205 21.62 20.34 -25.72
C PRO A 205 22.56 21.39 -26.32
N ARG A 206 23.87 21.08 -26.37
CA ARG A 206 24.80 21.82 -27.23
C ARG A 206 24.31 21.64 -28.66
N LYS A 207 24.17 22.76 -29.40
CA LYS A 207 23.79 22.74 -30.81
C LYS A 207 24.72 21.74 -31.53
N ASN A 208 24.14 20.70 -32.14
CA ASN A 208 24.77 19.68 -33.00
C ASN A 208 25.17 18.33 -32.37
N THR A 209 24.54 17.87 -31.29
CA THR A 209 24.61 16.44 -30.88
C THR A 209 23.22 15.82 -30.82
N PRO A 210 23.02 14.56 -31.25
CA PRO A 210 21.79 13.84 -30.95
C PRO A 210 21.59 13.85 -29.42
N SER A 211 20.38 14.22 -28.99
CA SER A 211 20.04 14.34 -27.58
C SER A 211 20.39 13.03 -26.85
N PRO A 212 21.17 13.07 -25.75
CA PRO A 212 21.32 11.90 -24.91
C PRO A 212 19.96 11.50 -24.32
N PRO A 213 19.83 10.29 -23.75
CA PRO A 213 18.57 9.83 -23.17
C PRO A 213 18.10 10.62 -21.94
N ALA A 214 16.78 10.83 -21.80
CA ALA A 214 16.18 11.38 -20.58
C ALA A 214 16.46 10.47 -19.36
N VAL A 215 16.63 11.06 -18.18
CA VAL A 215 16.67 10.29 -16.93
C VAL A 215 15.23 9.94 -16.57
N LEU A 216 14.97 8.67 -16.35
CA LEU A 216 13.64 8.17 -16.06
C LEU A 216 13.66 7.68 -14.62
N SER A 217 12.69 8.14 -13.83
CA SER A 217 12.56 7.72 -12.44
C SER A 217 11.14 7.24 -12.18
N VAL A 218 11.06 6.35 -11.20
CA VAL A 218 9.82 5.69 -10.80
C VAL A 218 9.51 6.11 -9.38
N THR A 219 8.25 6.45 -9.15
CA THR A 219 7.72 6.59 -7.79
C THR A 219 6.51 5.68 -7.66
N SER A 220 6.47 4.88 -6.60
CA SER A 220 5.23 4.25 -6.14
C SER A 220 4.57 5.25 -5.20
N GLU A 221 3.54 5.95 -5.67
CA GLU A 221 2.67 6.73 -4.78
C GLU A 221 1.32 6.03 -4.71
N ASN A 222 0.86 5.78 -3.48
CA ASN A 222 -0.48 5.25 -3.24
C ASN A 222 -1.51 6.27 -3.74
N ILE A 223 -1.98 6.15 -4.98
CA ILE A 223 -3.13 6.90 -5.48
C ILE A 223 -4.39 6.21 -4.96
N PHE A 224 -4.62 6.39 -3.67
CA PHE A 224 -5.96 6.32 -3.10
C PHE A 224 -6.12 7.60 -2.31
N CYS A 225 -6.84 8.57 -2.90
CA CYS A 225 -7.39 9.67 -2.12
C CYS A 225 -8.31 9.07 -1.04
N GLU A 226 -8.18 9.59 0.18
CA GLU A 226 -9.02 9.25 1.34
C GLU A 226 -10.53 9.40 1.09
#